data_AF-A0A820BKT5-F1
#
_entry.id   AF-A0A820BKT5-F1
#
_cell.length_a   1.000
_cell.length_b   1.000
_cell.length_c   1.000
_cell.angle_alpha   90.00
_cell.angle_beta   90.00
_cell.angle_gamma   90.00
#
_symmetry.space_group_name_H-M   'P 1'
#
loop_
_entity.id
_entity.type
_entity.pdbx_description
1 polymer ?
#
loop_
_entity_poly.entity_id
_entity_poly.type
_entity_poly.pdbx_seq_one_letter_code
_entity_poly.pdbx_strand_id
1 'polypeptide(L)'
;MHTCVSDLMLLKNNFCLIQTIFLIAVLRARFCNARYSNIIKRAQLVHSSSEGSITDIAGILVGQSSKSERATGCTVILCNTTCVGGVDVRGSAPGTRETDLLDPINTVNIVNAIVLAGGSVFGLDAASGVVRCLVEKNIGFQTPRRRVPIVPAAVLNDLNVGDDPFIVPDAN
;
A
#
# COMPACT_ATOMS: atom_id res chain seq x y z
N MET A 1 7.16 16.95 5.39
CA MET A 1 6.49 17.66 4.27
C MET A 1 7.27 17.56 2.94
N HIS A 2 7.98 16.45 2.65
CA HIS A 2 8.77 16.34 1.41
C HIS A 2 8.87 14.92 0.76
N THR A 3 8.34 13.86 1.36
CA THR A 3 8.61 12.47 0.95
C THR A 3 7.36 11.74 0.44
N CYS A 4 6.54 12.42 -0.36
CA CYS A 4 5.21 11.88 -0.69
C CYS A 4 5.23 10.81 -1.79
N VAL A 5 6.08 10.93 -2.82
CA VAL A 5 6.18 9.93 -3.91
C VAL A 5 7.58 9.86 -4.56
N SER A 6 8.41 10.89 -4.46
CA SER A 6 9.74 10.92 -5.08
C SER A 6 10.70 9.85 -4.55
N ASP A 7 10.55 9.48 -3.27
CA ASP A 7 11.38 8.44 -2.64
C ASP A 7 10.73 7.05 -2.65
N LEU A 8 9.55 6.93 -3.26
CA LEU A 8 8.81 5.66 -3.35
C LEU A 8 9.32 4.75 -4.49
N MET A 9 10.46 5.11 -5.10
CA MET A 9 11.09 4.37 -6.19
C MET A 9 12.49 3.94 -5.76
N LEU A 10 12.70 2.62 -5.77
CA LEU A 10 13.95 1.89 -5.53
C LEU A 10 14.28 1.63 -4.06
N LEU A 11 13.99 0.41 -3.61
CA LEU A 11 14.93 -0.42 -2.83
C LEU A 11 14.53 -1.90 -3.00
N LYS A 12 15.54 -2.73 -3.26
CA LYS A 12 15.42 -4.16 -3.61
C LYS A 12 15.43 -5.04 -2.35
N ASN A 13 14.74 -6.17 -2.48
CA ASN A 13 14.97 -7.47 -1.83
C ASN A 13 15.45 -7.45 -0.37
N ASN A 14 14.53 -7.76 0.55
CA ASN A 14 14.72 -8.80 1.57
C ASN A 14 13.37 -9.09 2.24
N PHE A 15 12.72 -10.18 1.82
CA PHE A 15 11.55 -10.73 2.50
C PHE A 15 12.00 -11.33 3.84
N CYS A 16 11.68 -10.66 4.95
CA CYS A 16 11.78 -11.26 6.28
C CYS A 16 10.40 -11.79 6.68
N LEU A 17 10.32 -13.12 6.86
CA LEU A 17 9.19 -13.84 7.43
C LEU A 17 8.77 -13.24 8.78
N ILE A 18 7.47 -13.00 9.00
CA ILE A 18 6.71 -13.38 10.22
C ILE A 18 5.21 -13.02 10.04
N GLN A 19 4.40 -14.07 10.21
CA GLN A 19 2.95 -14.13 10.48
C GLN A 19 1.93 -13.67 9.41
N THR A 20 1.36 -14.70 8.80
CA THR A 20 0.20 -14.84 7.91
C THR A 20 -1.01 -13.96 8.24
N ILE A 21 -1.02 -12.73 7.71
CA ILE A 21 -2.26 -12.04 7.33
C ILE A 21 -2.30 -12.10 5.81
N PHE A 22 -2.94 -13.14 5.25
CA PHE A 22 -3.25 -13.13 3.83
C PHE A 22 -4.41 -12.16 3.60
N LEU A 23 -4.10 -10.87 3.49
CA LEU A 23 -4.96 -9.94 2.76
C LEU A 23 -4.81 -10.33 1.28
N ILE A 24 -5.66 -11.25 0.79
CA ILE A 24 -5.77 -11.45 -0.66
C ILE A 24 -6.57 -10.26 -1.20
N ALA A 25 -5.87 -9.16 -1.46
CA ALA A 25 -6.38 -8.16 -2.37
C ALA A 25 -6.27 -8.73 -3.79
N VAL A 26 -7.38 -9.22 -4.33
CA VAL A 26 -7.44 -9.60 -5.75
C VAL A 26 -7.44 -8.30 -6.58
N LEU A 27 -6.26 -7.74 -6.80
CA LEU A 27 -6.06 -6.61 -7.68
C LEU A 27 -6.22 -7.07 -9.13
N ARG A 28 -7.42 -6.89 -9.70
CA ARG A 28 -7.61 -7.05 -11.14
C ARG A 28 -7.47 -5.68 -11.80
N ALA A 29 -6.30 -5.39 -12.34
CA ALA A 29 -6.10 -4.23 -13.21
C ALA A 29 -6.93 -4.44 -14.48
N ARG A 30 -7.92 -3.60 -14.73
CA ARG A 30 -8.59 -3.54 -16.04
C ARG A 30 -7.79 -2.59 -16.91
N PHE A 31 -7.33 -3.05 -18.08
CA PHE A 31 -6.74 -2.19 -19.10
C PHE A 31 -7.79 -1.16 -19.55
N CYS A 32 -7.70 0.05 -19.02
CA CYS A 32 -8.44 1.21 -19.51
C CYS A 32 -7.41 2.30 -19.81
N ASN A 33 -7.29 2.67 -21.08
CA ASN A 33 -6.39 3.74 -21.54
C ASN A 33 -6.71 5.05 -20.82
N ALA A 34 -5.89 5.45 -19.85
CA ALA A 34 -5.97 6.78 -19.25
C ALA A 34 -4.59 7.29 -18.80
N ARG A 35 -4.10 8.24 -19.60
CA ARG A 35 -3.11 9.30 -19.36
C ARG A 35 -2.50 9.42 -17.94
N TYR A 36 -1.32 8.85 -17.74
CA TYR A 36 -0.30 9.34 -16.79
C TYR A 36 1.07 9.34 -17.48
N SER A 37 1.26 10.20 -18.48
CA SER A 37 2.42 10.15 -19.39
C SER A 37 3.73 10.75 -18.83
N ASN A 38 3.77 11.28 -17.60
CA ASN A 38 4.93 12.03 -17.12
C ASN A 38 5.67 11.43 -15.92
N ILE A 39 5.31 10.23 -15.44
CA ILE A 39 5.97 9.58 -14.29
C ILE A 39 7.04 8.55 -14.74
N ILE A 40 7.06 8.15 -16.02
CA ILE A 40 7.75 6.94 -16.48
C ILE A 40 9.25 7.12 -16.79
N LYS A 41 9.83 8.32 -16.77
CA LYS A 41 11.16 8.53 -17.38
C LYS A 41 12.40 8.01 -16.62
N ARG A 42 12.30 7.24 -15.52
CA ARG A 42 13.49 6.74 -14.79
C ARG A 42 13.50 5.28 -14.32
N ALA A 43 12.49 4.47 -14.63
CA ALA A 43 12.37 3.12 -14.04
C ALA A 43 13.05 1.97 -14.83
N GLN A 44 13.69 2.23 -15.97
CA GLN A 44 14.29 1.16 -16.77
C GLN A 44 15.78 1.01 -16.51
N LEU A 45 16.14 -0.03 -15.77
CA LEU A 45 17.20 -1.02 -16.10
C LEU A 45 17.55 -1.84 -14.85
N VAL A 46 16.88 -2.97 -14.58
CA VAL A 46 17.46 -4.03 -13.73
C VAL A 46 16.94 -5.43 -14.12
N HIS A 47 17.91 -6.25 -14.55
CA HIS A 47 18.14 -7.70 -14.32
C HIS A 47 16.93 -8.63 -14.06
N SER A 48 16.74 -9.59 -14.96
CA SER A 48 15.81 -10.72 -14.83
C SER A 48 16.24 -11.69 -13.73
N SER A 49 15.68 -11.57 -12.52
CA SER A 49 15.54 -12.72 -11.63
C SER A 49 14.39 -13.58 -12.15
N SER A 50 14.58 -14.90 -12.23
CA SER A 50 13.59 -15.86 -12.77
C SER A 50 12.33 -16.05 -11.91
N GLU A 51 12.18 -15.25 -10.85
CA GLU A 51 11.04 -15.27 -9.94
C GLU A 51 10.18 -14.05 -10.27
N GLY A 52 8.93 -14.28 -10.67
CA GLY A 52 7.99 -13.19 -10.96
C GLY A 52 7.76 -12.29 -9.73
N SER A 53 7.46 -11.02 -9.98
CA SER A 53 7.20 -9.99 -8.97
C SER A 53 5.79 -9.42 -9.12
N ILE A 54 5.21 -8.91 -8.03
CA ILE A 54 3.94 -8.17 -8.09
C ILE A 54 4.01 -6.95 -9.03
N THR A 55 5.20 -6.38 -9.20
CA THR A 55 5.46 -5.25 -10.11
C THR A 55 5.52 -5.66 -11.58
N ASP A 56 5.51 -6.95 -11.90
CA ASP A 56 5.38 -7.42 -13.29
C ASP A 56 3.97 -7.16 -13.83
N ILE A 57 3.00 -6.91 -12.93
CA ILE A 57 1.65 -6.46 -13.27
C ILE A 57 1.69 -4.98 -13.64
N ALA A 58 1.39 -4.67 -14.89
CA ALA A 58 1.37 -3.30 -15.39
C ALA A 58 0.43 -2.39 -14.56
N GLY A 59 0.98 -1.26 -14.08
CA GLY A 59 0.24 -0.29 -13.27
C GLY A 59 0.32 -0.53 -11.77
N ILE A 60 0.94 -1.61 -11.30
CA ILE A 60 1.26 -1.83 -9.88
C ILE A 60 2.66 -1.31 -9.57
N LEU A 61 2.75 -0.43 -8.58
CA LEU A 61 4.00 0.10 -8.05
C LEU A 61 4.11 -0.30 -6.57
N VAL A 62 5.33 -0.51 -6.08
CA VAL A 62 5.58 -0.84 -4.67
C VAL A 62 6.59 0.13 -4.07
N GLY A 63 6.26 0.64 -2.89
CA GLY A 63 7.09 1.48 -2.05
C GLY A 63 7.32 0.86 -0.69
N GLN A 64 8.49 1.07 -0.10
CA GLN A 64 8.75 0.66 1.28
C GLN A 64 9.45 1.78 2.05
N SER A 65 9.12 1.89 3.34
CA SER A 65 9.80 2.77 4.30
C SER A 65 10.00 2.00 5.59
N SER A 66 11.17 2.11 6.21
CA SER A 66 11.51 1.44 7.47
C SER A 66 12.03 2.46 8.47
N LYS A 67 11.77 2.25 9.76
CA LYS A 67 12.43 3.02 10.82
C LYS A 67 13.79 2.37 11.06
N SER A 68 14.87 3.14 11.12
CA SER A 68 16.21 2.58 11.35
C SER A 68 16.44 2.21 12.82
N GLU A 69 15.65 2.80 13.71
CA GLU A 69 15.71 2.68 15.15
C GLU A 69 15.05 1.39 15.67
N ARG A 70 14.17 0.77 14.88
CA ARG A 70 13.52 -0.51 15.21
C ARG A 70 13.20 -1.27 13.93
N ALA A 71 13.25 -2.60 13.96
CA ALA A 71 12.89 -3.46 12.82
C ALA A 71 11.38 -3.44 12.51
N THR A 72 10.88 -2.30 12.05
CA THR A 72 9.50 -2.02 11.67
C THR A 72 9.48 -1.12 10.44
N GLY A 73 8.37 -1.14 9.70
CA GLY A 73 8.19 -0.29 8.53
C GLY A 73 6.80 -0.40 7.93
N CYS A 74 6.62 0.21 6.77
CA CYS A 74 5.42 0.06 5.96
C CYS A 74 5.77 -0.21 4.50
N THR A 75 4.90 -0.95 3.84
CA THR A 75 4.90 -1.22 2.41
C THR A 75 3.63 -0.66 1.81
N VAL A 76 3.76 0.08 0.72
CA VAL A 76 2.64 0.66 -0.02
C VAL A 76 2.60 0.05 -1.41
N ILE A 77 1.49 -0.61 -1.75
CA ILE A 77 1.21 -1.06 -3.11
C ILE A 77 0.32 0.00 -3.74
N LEU A 78 0.83 0.73 -4.72
CA LEU A 78 0.13 1.82 -5.39
C LEU A 78 -0.41 1.36 -6.75
N CYS A 79 -1.68 1.67 -7.01
CA CYS A 79 -2.32 1.46 -8.29
C CYS A 79 -2.24 2.72 -9.15
N ASN A 80 -1.37 2.71 -10.16
CA ASN A 80 -1.25 3.79 -11.16
C ASN A 80 -2.33 3.69 -12.26
N THR A 81 -3.12 2.62 -12.26
CA THR A 81 -4.30 2.41 -13.10
C THR A 81 -5.49 2.08 -12.21
N THR A 82 -6.69 1.94 -12.80
CA THR A 82 -7.86 1.48 -12.05
C THR A 82 -7.68 0.00 -11.65
N CYS A 83 -7.54 -0.24 -10.35
CA CYS A 83 -7.51 -1.57 -9.77
C CYS A 83 -8.83 -1.89 -9.07
N VAL A 84 -9.41 -3.04 -9.38
CA VAL A 84 -10.51 -3.59 -8.57
C VAL A 84 -9.93 -4.23 -7.31
N GLY A 85 -10.54 -4.02 -6.14
CA GLY A 85 -10.12 -4.63 -4.89
C GLY A 85 -11.13 -5.62 -4.31
N GLY A 86 -10.64 -6.52 -3.46
CA GLY A 86 -11.41 -7.42 -2.63
C GLY A 86 -10.59 -7.75 -1.37
N VAL A 87 -11.17 -8.40 -0.38
CA VAL A 87 -10.47 -8.76 0.85
C VAL A 87 -10.96 -10.10 1.40
N ASP A 88 -10.02 -10.87 1.96
CA ASP A 88 -10.29 -12.00 2.83
C ASP A 88 -9.47 -11.83 4.12
N VAL A 89 -10.11 -11.90 5.29
CA VAL A 89 -9.46 -11.80 6.61
C VAL A 89 -9.72 -13.09 7.38
N ARG A 90 -8.66 -13.85 7.65
CA ARG A 90 -8.75 -15.18 8.28
C ARG A 90 -8.17 -15.27 9.68
N GLY A 91 -7.44 -14.25 10.14
CA GLY A 91 -6.85 -14.21 11.47
C GLY A 91 -7.88 -13.89 12.56
N SER A 92 -7.63 -14.35 13.79
CA SER A 92 -8.52 -14.11 14.95
C SER A 92 -8.38 -12.72 15.59
N ALA A 93 -7.27 -12.02 15.30
CA ALA A 93 -6.98 -10.69 15.83
C ALA A 93 -6.53 -9.74 14.70
N PRO A 94 -7.41 -9.41 13.74
CA PRO A 94 -7.05 -8.54 12.63
C PRO A 94 -6.88 -7.09 13.09
N GLY A 95 -5.84 -6.44 12.58
CA GLY A 95 -5.72 -4.97 12.57
C GLY A 95 -5.89 -4.49 11.13
N THR A 96 -7.02 -3.89 10.82
CA THR A 96 -7.38 -3.51 9.45
C THR A 96 -8.03 -2.15 9.36
N ARG A 97 -7.96 -1.54 8.18
CA ARG A 97 -8.64 -0.30 7.81
C ARG A 97 -9.33 -0.48 6.46
N GLU A 98 -10.53 0.10 6.31
CA GLU A 98 -11.28 0.19 5.04
C GLU A 98 -11.61 -1.16 4.37
N THR A 99 -11.61 -2.27 5.14
CA THR A 99 -11.92 -3.60 4.60
C THR A 99 -13.40 -3.78 4.29
N ASP A 100 -14.31 -3.22 5.09
CA ASP A 100 -15.76 -3.34 4.85
C ASP A 100 -16.17 -2.77 3.50
N LEU A 101 -15.47 -1.73 3.03
CA LEU A 101 -15.74 -1.10 1.74
C LEU A 101 -15.49 -2.05 0.56
N LEU A 102 -14.62 -3.05 0.73
CA LEU A 102 -14.23 -3.99 -0.31
C LEU A 102 -15.21 -5.17 -0.48
N ASP A 103 -16.30 -5.20 0.29
CA ASP A 103 -17.39 -6.14 0.02
C ASP A 103 -17.96 -5.88 -1.40
N PRO A 104 -18.10 -6.91 -2.25
CA PRO A 104 -18.59 -6.76 -3.62
C PRO A 104 -20.02 -6.18 -3.72
N ILE A 105 -20.81 -6.15 -2.65
CA ILE A 105 -22.13 -5.51 -2.65
C ILE A 105 -22.05 -3.97 -2.59
N ASN A 106 -20.90 -3.41 -2.23
CA ASN A 106 -20.72 -1.97 -2.09
C ASN A 106 -20.51 -1.26 -3.43
N THR A 107 -20.81 0.03 -3.45
CA THR A 107 -20.69 0.89 -4.64
C THR A 107 -19.25 1.09 -5.10
N VAL A 108 -18.29 1.11 -4.16
CA VAL A 108 -16.89 1.41 -4.45
C VAL A 108 -16.14 0.09 -4.60
N ASN A 109 -15.71 -0.22 -5.81
CA ASN A 109 -14.95 -1.44 -6.11
C ASN A 109 -13.50 -1.16 -6.50
N ILE A 110 -13.06 0.11 -6.47
CA ILE A 110 -11.70 0.49 -6.84
C ILE A 110 -10.82 0.72 -5.62
N VAL A 111 -9.55 0.34 -5.72
CA VAL A 111 -8.52 0.61 -4.71
C VAL A 111 -7.43 1.47 -5.34
N ASN A 112 -7.00 2.52 -4.62
CA ASN A 112 -5.94 3.40 -5.09
C ASN A 112 -4.57 2.97 -4.56
N ALA A 113 -4.52 2.51 -3.32
CA ALA A 113 -3.32 1.92 -2.72
C ALA A 113 -3.70 0.92 -1.63
N ILE A 114 -2.78 0.03 -1.28
CA ILE A 114 -2.88 -0.85 -0.11
C ILE A 114 -1.67 -0.56 0.78
N VAL A 115 -1.89 -0.49 2.08
CA VAL A 115 -0.82 -0.29 3.07
C VAL A 115 -0.68 -1.53 3.95
N LEU A 116 0.53 -2.06 4.02
CA LEU A 116 0.92 -3.11 4.97
C LEU A 116 1.94 -2.51 5.93
N ALA A 117 1.69 -2.55 7.23
CA ALA A 117 2.59 -1.93 8.20
C ALA A 117 2.87 -2.81 9.43
N GLY A 118 4.03 -2.60 10.03
CA GLY A 118 4.36 -3.06 11.37
C GLY A 118 3.68 -2.22 12.46
N GLY A 119 4.06 -2.39 13.71
CA GLY A 119 3.59 -1.55 14.81
C GLY A 119 2.17 -1.84 15.31
N SER A 120 1.59 -2.99 14.96
CA SER A 120 0.23 -3.37 15.37
C SER A 120 -0.79 -2.27 14.98
N VAL A 121 -1.86 -2.10 15.76
CA VAL A 121 -2.93 -1.12 15.49
C VAL A 121 -2.42 0.31 15.28
N PHE A 122 -1.28 0.68 15.88
CA PHE A 122 -0.70 2.02 15.73
C PHE A 122 -0.18 2.26 14.30
N GLY A 123 0.33 1.22 13.65
CA GLY A 123 0.80 1.27 12.26
C GLY A 123 -0.27 1.58 11.23
N LEU A 124 -1.57 1.47 11.60
CA LEU A 124 -2.66 1.86 10.70
C LEU A 124 -2.62 3.35 10.34
N ASP A 125 -1.95 4.20 11.13
CA ASP A 125 -1.77 5.61 10.81
C ASP A 125 -0.90 5.85 9.57
N ALA A 126 -0.03 4.91 9.18
CA ALA A 126 0.70 4.99 7.92
C ALA A 126 -0.23 5.14 6.70
N ALA A 127 -1.44 4.57 6.76
CA ALA A 127 -2.46 4.74 5.73
C ALA A 127 -2.96 6.19 5.62
N SER A 128 -3.00 6.94 6.72
CA SER A 128 -3.35 8.37 6.73
C SER A 128 -2.35 9.19 5.89
N GLY A 129 -1.06 8.87 5.97
CA GLY A 129 -0.02 9.49 5.16
C GLY A 129 -0.21 9.24 3.66
N VAL A 130 -0.56 8.01 3.29
CA VAL A 130 -0.87 7.64 1.89
C VAL A 130 -2.14 8.34 1.41
N VAL A 131 -3.20 8.39 2.22
CA VAL A 131 -4.43 9.14 1.91
C VAL A 131 -4.11 10.61 1.67
N ARG A 132 -3.34 11.26 2.55
CA ARG A 132 -2.90 12.65 2.38
C ARG A 132 -2.20 12.83 1.04
N CYS A 133 -1.28 11.94 0.70
CA CYS A 133 -0.55 12.00 -0.55
C CYS A 133 -1.44 11.89 -1.80
N LEU A 134 -2.39 10.96 -1.78
CA LEU A 134 -3.34 10.78 -2.88
C LEU A 134 -4.30 11.95 -3.01
N VAL A 135 -4.73 12.55 -1.89
CA VAL A 135 -5.53 13.79 -1.89
C VAL A 135 -4.77 14.93 -2.56
N GLU A 136 -3.51 15.16 -2.18
CA GLU A 136 -2.67 16.22 -2.77
C GLU A 136 -2.50 16.03 -4.29
N LYS A 137 -2.49 14.79 -4.76
CA LYS A 137 -2.38 14.44 -6.19
C LYS A 137 -3.72 14.38 -6.91
N ASN A 138 -4.83 14.64 -6.23
CA ASN A 138 -6.19 14.49 -6.74
C ASN A 138 -6.40 13.09 -7.35
N ILE A 139 -6.00 12.05 -6.62
CA ILE A 139 -6.20 10.65 -6.95
C ILE A 139 -7.22 10.07 -5.98
N GLY A 140 -8.22 9.36 -6.50
CA GLY A 140 -9.27 8.74 -5.69
C GLY A 140 -10.53 8.43 -6.48
N PHE A 141 -11.45 7.73 -5.82
CA PHE A 141 -12.81 7.52 -6.28
C PHE A 141 -13.54 8.85 -6.43
N GLN A 142 -14.13 9.10 -7.60
CA GLN A 142 -14.82 10.36 -7.89
C GLN A 142 -16.19 10.37 -7.21
N THR A 143 -16.35 11.23 -6.20
CA THR A 143 -17.67 11.56 -5.62
C THR A 143 -18.24 12.83 -6.28
N PRO A 144 -19.50 13.21 -6.02
CA PRO A 144 -20.05 14.47 -6.52
C PRO A 144 -19.26 15.72 -6.10
N ARG A 145 -18.49 15.67 -5.00
CA ARG A 145 -17.78 16.84 -4.45
C ARG A 145 -16.27 16.82 -4.69
N ARG A 146 -15.63 15.66 -4.53
CA ARG A 146 -14.17 15.52 -4.63
C ARG A 146 -13.76 14.07 -4.86
N ARG A 147 -12.49 13.86 -5.19
CA ARG A 147 -11.91 12.52 -5.15
C ARG A 147 -11.65 12.10 -3.70
N VAL A 148 -12.01 10.86 -3.39
CA VAL A 148 -11.81 10.22 -2.09
C VAL A 148 -10.89 9.02 -2.33
N PRO A 149 -9.63 9.05 -1.82
CA PRO A 149 -8.75 7.91 -1.93
C PRO A 149 -9.31 6.72 -1.16
N ILE A 150 -9.23 5.54 -1.77
CA ILE A 150 -9.57 4.26 -1.15
C ILE A 150 -8.27 3.54 -0.83
N VAL A 151 -7.96 3.44 0.46
CA VAL A 151 -6.66 2.95 0.96
C VAL A 151 -6.88 1.93 2.08
N PRO A 152 -7.23 0.68 1.72
CA PRO A 152 -7.24 -0.42 2.67
C PRO A 152 -5.87 -0.63 3.29
N ALA A 153 -5.85 -0.96 4.57
CA ALA A 153 -4.61 -1.28 5.28
C ALA A 153 -4.74 -2.50 6.17
N ALA A 154 -3.63 -3.18 6.38
CA ALA A 154 -3.48 -4.26 7.34
C ALA A 154 -2.17 -4.13 8.09
N VAL A 155 -2.15 -4.54 9.35
CA VAL A 155 -0.97 -4.46 10.22
C VAL A 155 -0.60 -5.80 10.82
N LEU A 156 0.68 -6.00 11.05
CA LEU A 156 1.22 -7.10 11.85
C LEU A 156 1.69 -6.59 13.21
N ASN A 157 1.77 -7.49 14.20
CA ASN A 157 2.31 -7.16 15.51
C ASN A 157 3.80 -7.49 15.59
N ASP A 158 4.65 -6.48 15.40
CA ASP A 158 6.10 -6.56 15.62
C ASP A 158 6.57 -5.83 16.88
N LEU A 159 5.66 -5.44 17.79
CA LEU A 159 6.00 -4.61 18.95
C LEU A 159 6.99 -5.28 19.92
N ASN A 160 7.12 -6.61 19.86
CA ASN A 160 8.10 -7.38 20.65
C ASN A 160 9.46 -7.55 19.94
N VAL A 161 9.66 -6.90 18.79
CA VAL A 161 10.90 -6.94 18.00
C VAL A 161 11.62 -5.60 18.11
N GLY A 162 12.89 -5.66 18.54
CA GLY A 162 13.71 -4.48 18.84
C GLY A 162 13.42 -3.90 20.23
N ASP A 163 14.00 -2.73 20.52
CA ASP A 163 14.07 -2.21 21.89
C ASP A 163 12.89 -1.31 22.28
N ASP A 164 12.50 -0.35 21.44
CA ASP A 164 11.48 0.65 21.77
C ASP A 164 10.13 0.40 21.07
N PRO A 165 9.11 -0.15 21.76
CA PRO A 165 7.80 -0.46 21.15
C PRO A 165 6.99 0.78 20.77
N PHE A 166 7.41 2.00 21.16
CA PHE A 166 6.75 3.24 20.75
C PHE A 166 7.19 3.72 19.36
N ILE A 167 8.25 3.16 18.80
CA ILE A 167 8.70 3.47 17.44
C ILE A 167 7.84 2.67 16.46
N VAL A 168 6.86 3.31 15.84
CA VAL A 168 5.93 2.66 14.90
C VAL A 168 5.82 3.45 13.59
N PRO A 169 5.39 2.80 12.49
CA PRO A 169 5.07 3.52 11.26
C PRO A 169 3.91 4.49 11.49
N ASP A 170 4.07 5.73 11.07
CA ASP A 170 3.10 6.81 11.23
C ASP A 170 2.83 7.51 9.89
N ALA A 171 1.97 8.54 9.88
CA ALA A 171 1.61 9.26 8.67
C ALA A 171 2.73 10.15 8.07
N ASN A 172 3.90 10.24 8.69
CA ASN A 172 4.92 11.28 8.44
C ASN A 172 6.14 10.84 7.64
#